data_AF-A0A0K8Q8B5-F1
#
_entry.id   AF-A0A0K8Q8B5-F1
#
_cell.length_a   1.000
_cell.length_b   1.000
_cell.length_c   1.000
_cell.angle_alpha   90.00
_cell.angle_beta   90.00
_cell.angle_gamma   90.00
#
_symmetry.space_group_name_H-M   'P 1'
#
loop_
_entity.id
_entity.type
_entity.pdbx_description
1 polymer ?
#
loop_
_entity_poly.entity_id
_entity_poly.type
_entity_poly.pdbx_seq_one_letter_code
_entity_poly.pdbx_strand_id
1 'polypeptide(L)'
;MKDDDAASLEFRQLTERSLRENKIGALRAMALGLDKDDLVLTPADARHWSQGLNDLRLVLAERLDIRDDADAEHVHLMQDWSQAEDVESYLALVYNFTTWLQESLVQAMLQAMGSRA
;
A
#
# COMPACT_ATOMS: atom_id res chain seq x y z
N MET A 1 0.04 30.46 24.90
CA MET A 1 0.53 30.57 23.51
C MET A 1 1.87 29.89 23.28
N LYS A 2 3.00 30.26 23.92
CA LYS A 2 4.27 29.52 23.73
C LYS A 2 4.22 28.04 24.19
N ASP A 3 3.49 27.75 25.27
CA ASP A 3 3.29 26.36 25.74
C ASP A 3 2.40 25.55 24.80
N ASP A 4 1.38 26.17 24.19
CA ASP A 4 0.46 25.48 23.28
C ASP A 4 1.15 25.08 21.97
N ASP A 5 2.04 25.94 21.44
CA ASP A 5 2.80 25.66 20.21
C ASP A 5 3.83 24.54 20.42
N ALA A 6 4.51 24.54 21.57
CA ALA A 6 5.48 23.50 21.93
C ALA A 6 4.80 22.14 22.20
N ALA A 7 3.70 22.14 22.95
CA ALA A 7 2.90 20.94 23.19
C ALA A 7 2.27 20.40 21.89
N SER A 8 1.82 21.28 20.99
CA SER A 8 1.30 20.89 19.67
C SER A 8 2.38 20.28 18.77
N LEU A 9 3.61 20.79 18.84
CA LEU A 9 4.74 20.23 18.09
C LEU A 9 5.14 18.85 18.63
N GLU A 10 5.23 18.70 19.95
CA GLU A 10 5.57 17.42 20.59
C GLU A 10 4.50 16.35 20.33
N PHE A 11 3.22 16.72 20.46
CA PHE A 11 2.11 15.83 20.11
C PHE A 11 2.14 15.40 18.63
N ARG A 12 2.45 16.33 17.73
CA ARG A 12 2.61 16.04 16.30
C ARG A 12 3.76 15.06 16.06
N GLN A 13 4.93 15.30 16.65
CA GLN A 13 6.09 14.42 16.53
C GLN A 13 5.81 13.01 17.06
N LEU A 14 5.16 12.90 18.23
CA LEU A 14 4.79 11.61 18.81
C LEU A 14 3.77 10.85 17.95
N THR A 15 2.78 11.57 17.39
CA THR A 15 1.76 10.99 16.52
C THR A 15 2.35 10.54 15.19
N GLU A 16 3.18 11.36 14.55
CA GLU A 16 3.89 11.02 13.30
C GLU A 16 4.82 9.81 13.48
N ARG A 17 5.54 9.76 14.60
CA ARG A 17 6.40 8.61 14.93
C ARG A 17 5.58 7.34 15.10
N SER A 18 4.53 7.39 15.92
CA SER A 18 3.66 6.24 16.17
C SER A 18 2.99 5.76 14.87
N LEU A 19 2.54 6.68 14.03
CA LEU A 19 1.98 6.37 12.72
C LEU A 19 3.00 5.66 11.81
N ARG A 20 4.23 6.17 11.74
CA ARG A 20 5.31 5.57 10.95
C ARG A 20 5.66 4.18 11.43
N GLU A 21 5.78 3.99 12.75
CA GLU A 21 6.05 2.70 13.37
C GLU A 21 4.94 1.68 13.05
N ASN A 22 3.67 2.10 13.14
CA ASN A 22 2.53 1.25 12.78
C ASN A 22 2.54 0.84 11.31
N LYS A 23 2.79 1.78 10.37
CA LYS A 23 2.90 1.47 8.93
C LYS A 23 4.02 0.49 8.63
N ILE A 24 5.20 0.71 9.22
CA ILE A 24 6.35 -0.19 9.08
C ILE A 24 6.03 -1.58 9.65
N GLY A 25 5.40 -1.64 10.82
CA GLY A 25 4.97 -2.90 11.44
C GLY A 25 4.00 -3.69 10.56
N ALA A 26 2.99 -3.02 9.99
CA ALA A 26 2.02 -3.63 9.09
C ALA A 26 2.69 -4.20 7.82
N LEU A 27 3.54 -3.43 7.17
CA LEU A 27 4.27 -3.88 5.97
C LEU A 27 5.21 -5.05 6.27
N ARG A 28 5.88 -5.07 7.43
CA ARG A 28 6.70 -6.21 7.87
C ARG A 28 5.85 -7.46 8.09
N ALA A 29 4.68 -7.33 8.73
CA ALA A 29 3.78 -8.46 8.95
C ALA A 29 3.26 -9.04 7.62
N MET A 30 2.94 -8.19 6.64
CA MET A 30 2.60 -8.64 5.29
C MET A 30 3.77 -9.37 4.61
N ALA A 31 4.99 -8.82 4.67
CA ALA A 31 6.17 -9.45 4.11
C ALA A 31 6.42 -10.86 4.70
N LEU A 32 6.29 -11.02 6.02
CA LEU A 32 6.35 -12.33 6.68
C LEU A 32 5.23 -13.29 6.23
N GLY A 33 4.08 -12.76 5.83
CA GLY A 33 2.99 -13.56 5.25
C GLY A 33 3.31 -14.11 3.86
N LEU A 34 4.19 -13.43 3.10
CA LEU A 34 4.65 -13.85 1.78
C LEU A 34 5.72 -14.95 1.82
N ASP A 35 6.33 -15.24 2.98
CA ASP A 35 7.31 -16.33 3.14
C ASP A 35 6.65 -17.74 3.06
N LYS A 36 5.33 -17.81 2.87
CA LYS A 36 4.58 -19.05 2.72
C LYS A 36 4.22 -19.29 1.26
N ASP A 37 4.17 -20.55 0.86
CA ASP A 37 3.75 -20.96 -0.49
C ASP A 37 2.31 -20.52 -0.80
N ASP A 38 1.43 -20.57 0.21
CA ASP A 38 0.03 -20.14 0.13
C ASP A 38 -0.28 -19.01 1.12
N LEU A 39 -0.88 -17.93 0.62
CA LEU A 39 -1.39 -16.83 1.43
C LEU A 39 -2.88 -16.98 1.71
N VAL A 40 -3.22 -17.46 2.90
CA VAL A 40 -4.60 -17.59 3.38
C VAL A 40 -4.91 -16.49 4.39
N LEU A 41 -5.89 -15.63 4.08
CA LEU A 41 -6.24 -14.47 4.91
C LEU A 41 -7.56 -14.70 5.66
N THR A 42 -7.54 -14.44 6.97
CA THR A 42 -8.79 -14.25 7.71
C THR A 42 -9.45 -12.91 7.30
N PRO A 43 -10.74 -12.67 7.61
CA PRO A 43 -11.36 -11.37 7.34
C PRO A 43 -10.66 -10.18 8.02
N ALA A 44 -10.00 -10.40 9.16
CA ALA A 44 -9.21 -9.36 9.82
C ALA A 44 -7.89 -9.13 9.08
N ASP A 45 -7.20 -10.20 8.69
CA ASP A 45 -5.95 -10.10 7.92
C ASP A 45 -6.20 -9.47 6.55
N ALA A 46 -7.30 -9.80 5.87
CA ALA A 46 -7.67 -9.20 4.59
C ALA A 46 -7.78 -7.67 4.67
N ARG A 47 -8.33 -7.13 5.78
CA ARG A 47 -8.37 -5.67 6.00
C ARG A 47 -6.98 -5.09 6.19
N HIS A 48 -6.12 -5.73 6.98
CA HIS A 48 -4.74 -5.28 7.20
C HIS A 48 -3.91 -5.34 5.91
N TRP A 49 -4.08 -6.40 5.11
CA TRP A 49 -3.45 -6.56 3.81
C TRP A 49 -3.91 -5.49 2.81
N SER A 50 -5.21 -5.19 2.77
CA SER A 50 -5.74 -4.11 1.94
C SER A 50 -5.12 -2.75 2.31
N GLN A 51 -4.97 -2.47 3.62
CA GLN A 51 -4.34 -1.24 4.10
C GLN A 51 -2.84 -1.16 3.73
N GLY A 52 -2.09 -2.25 3.93
CA GLY A 52 -0.66 -2.23 3.61
C GLY A 52 -0.37 -2.26 2.10
N LEU A 53 -1.21 -2.89 1.28
CA LEU A 53 -1.16 -2.75 -0.19
C LEU A 53 -1.38 -1.29 -0.60
N ASN A 54 -2.34 -0.60 0.04
CA ASN A 54 -2.55 0.82 -0.21
C ASN A 54 -1.33 1.66 0.19
N ASP A 55 -0.73 1.42 1.36
CA ASP A 55 0.48 2.12 1.78
C ASP A 55 1.66 1.87 0.82
N LEU A 56 1.83 0.62 0.34
CA LEU A 56 2.83 0.29 -0.66
C LEU A 56 2.58 1.04 -1.97
N ARG A 57 1.33 1.07 -2.45
CA ARG A 57 0.95 1.78 -3.68
C ARG A 57 1.22 3.28 -3.57
N LEU A 58 0.96 3.89 -2.41
CA LEU A 58 1.27 5.31 -2.17
C LEU A 58 2.79 5.58 -2.19
N VAL A 59 3.59 4.69 -1.62
CA VAL A 59 5.06 4.81 -1.68
C VAL A 59 5.56 4.67 -3.11
N LEU A 60 5.02 3.72 -3.88
CA LEU A 60 5.37 3.54 -5.29
C LEU A 60 4.96 4.76 -6.13
N ALA A 61 3.75 5.29 -5.92
CA ALA A 61 3.27 6.49 -6.59
C ALA A 61 4.21 7.69 -6.34
N GLU A 62 4.63 7.91 -5.09
CA GLU A 62 5.57 9.00 -4.78
C GLU A 62 6.94 8.80 -5.46
N ARG A 63 7.43 7.55 -5.54
CA ARG A 63 8.72 7.26 -6.21
C ARG A 63 8.65 7.35 -7.73
N LEU A 64 7.47 7.15 -8.31
CA LEU A 64 7.19 7.29 -9.73
C LEU A 64 6.70 8.70 -10.10
N ASP A 65 6.66 9.63 -9.14
CA ASP A 65 6.16 10.99 -9.29
C ASP A 65 4.73 11.07 -9.86
N ILE A 66 3.85 10.12 -9.50
CA ILE A 66 2.44 10.13 -9.88
C ILE A 66 1.70 11.19 -9.06
N ARG A 67 1.24 12.26 -9.70
CA ARG A 67 0.53 13.38 -9.04
C ARG A 67 -0.95 13.40 -9.40
N ASP A 68 -1.33 12.89 -10.55
CA ASP A 68 -2.72 12.82 -11.00
C ASP A 68 -3.05 11.53 -11.76
N ASP A 69 -4.29 11.45 -12.26
CA ASP A 69 -4.78 10.29 -12.99
C ASP A 69 -4.06 10.10 -14.34
N ALA A 70 -3.59 11.17 -14.99
CA ALA A 70 -2.89 11.07 -16.26
C ALA A 70 -1.50 10.45 -16.08
N ASP A 71 -0.80 10.79 -14.99
CA ASP A 71 0.47 10.15 -14.63
C ASP A 71 0.26 8.65 -14.36
N ALA A 72 -0.81 8.29 -13.65
CA ALA A 72 -1.14 6.90 -13.35
C ALA A 72 -1.44 6.10 -14.63
N GLU A 73 -2.21 6.68 -15.56
CA GLU A 73 -2.49 6.06 -16.86
C GLU A 73 -1.21 5.85 -17.68
N HIS A 74 -0.25 6.77 -17.64
CA HIS A 74 1.06 6.58 -18.29
C HIS A 74 1.77 5.36 -17.72
N VAL A 75 1.86 5.26 -16.39
CA VAL A 75 2.48 4.12 -15.70
C VAL A 75 1.75 2.81 -16.04
N HIS A 76 0.43 2.84 -16.21
CA HIS A 76 -0.36 1.68 -16.62
C HIS A 76 -0.05 1.16 -18.02
N LEU A 77 0.58 1.95 -18.90
CA LEU A 77 1.04 1.47 -20.21
C LEU A 77 2.24 0.50 -20.09
N MET A 78 2.98 0.54 -18.99
CA MET A 78 4.10 -0.36 -18.73
C MET A 78 3.63 -1.68 -18.13
N GLN A 79 3.20 -2.61 -18.98
CA GLN A 79 2.64 -3.91 -18.54
C GLN A 79 3.54 -5.12 -18.86
N ASP A 80 4.53 -4.93 -19.73
CA ASP A 80 5.41 -6.02 -20.17
C ASP A 80 6.66 -6.11 -19.29
N TRP A 81 6.72 -7.15 -18.46
CA TRP A 81 7.85 -7.44 -17.57
C TRP A 81 9.17 -7.65 -18.32
N SER A 82 9.12 -8.07 -19.58
CA SER A 82 10.32 -8.27 -20.40
C SER A 82 10.98 -6.95 -20.84
N GLN A 83 10.25 -5.83 -20.74
CA GLN A 83 10.71 -4.51 -21.16
C GLN A 83 11.20 -3.64 -20.00
N ALA A 84 11.18 -4.16 -18.76
CA ALA A 84 11.75 -3.44 -17.62
C ALA A 84 13.27 -3.58 -17.60
N GLU A 85 13.95 -2.50 -17.97
CA GLU A 85 15.41 -2.43 -18.05
C GLU A 85 16.02 -1.54 -16.95
N ASP A 86 15.20 -0.73 -16.27
CA ASP A 86 15.63 0.22 -15.25
C ASP A 86 14.74 0.21 -13.99
N VAL A 87 15.20 0.89 -12.93
CA VAL A 87 14.50 0.91 -11.65
C VAL A 87 13.08 1.47 -11.77
N GLU A 88 12.88 2.48 -12.62
CA GLU A 88 11.59 3.14 -12.81
C GLU A 88 10.56 2.20 -13.45
N SER A 89 10.93 1.55 -14.55
CA SER A 89 10.10 0.54 -15.23
C SER A 89 9.81 -0.67 -14.32
N TYR A 90 10.76 -1.11 -13.48
CA TYR A 90 10.48 -2.12 -12.46
C TYR A 90 9.47 -1.63 -11.41
N LEU A 91 9.61 -0.39 -10.92
CA LEU A 91 8.65 0.17 -9.95
C LEU A 91 7.26 0.33 -10.56
N ALA A 92 7.16 0.70 -11.84
CA ALA A 92 5.91 0.77 -12.58
C ALA A 92 5.20 -0.59 -12.65
N LEU A 93 5.93 -1.66 -12.94
CA LEU A 93 5.37 -3.01 -12.96
C LEU A 93 4.86 -3.45 -11.58
N VAL A 94 5.61 -3.16 -10.52
CA VAL A 94 5.18 -3.46 -9.14
C VAL A 94 3.96 -2.61 -8.76
N TYR A 95 3.90 -1.34 -9.18
CA TYR A 95 2.73 -0.47 -8.98
C TYR A 95 1.49 -1.04 -9.67
N ASN A 96 1.61 -1.46 -10.93
CA ASN A 96 0.53 -2.06 -11.70
C ASN A 96 0.04 -3.37 -11.05
N PHE A 97 0.98 -4.25 -10.68
CA PHE A 97 0.66 -5.51 -10.00
C PHE A 97 -0.05 -5.30 -8.67
N THR A 98 0.47 -4.41 -7.82
CA THR A 98 -0.10 -4.15 -6.49
C THR A 98 -1.48 -3.48 -6.57
N THR A 99 -1.70 -2.64 -7.59
CA THR A 99 -3.00 -2.04 -7.89
C THR A 99 -4.03 -3.11 -8.24
N TRP A 100 -3.70 -4.00 -9.18
CA TRP A 100 -4.55 -5.14 -9.55
C TRP A 100 -4.82 -6.08 -8.35
N LEU A 101 -3.79 -6.37 -7.56
CA LEU A 101 -3.91 -7.24 -6.40
C LEU A 101 -4.82 -6.64 -5.33
N GLN A 102 -4.69 -5.33 -5.06
CA GLN A 102 -5.55 -4.61 -4.13
C GLN A 102 -7.00 -4.62 -4.59
N GLU A 103 -7.27 -4.36 -5.87
CA GLU A 103 -8.60 -4.44 -6.44
C GLU A 103 -9.20 -5.84 -6.26
N SER A 104 -8.44 -6.87 -6.63
CA SER A 104 -8.85 -8.28 -6.52
C SER A 104 -9.19 -8.65 -5.06
N LEU A 105 -8.38 -8.21 -4.10
CA LEU A 105 -8.63 -8.45 -2.67
C LEU A 105 -9.91 -7.74 -2.20
N VAL A 106 -10.13 -6.48 -2.59
CA VAL A 106 -11.33 -5.72 -2.22
C VAL A 106 -12.58 -6.40 -2.81
N GLN A 107 -12.54 -6.83 -4.06
CA GLN A 107 -13.64 -7.58 -4.68
C GLN A 107 -13.95 -8.87 -3.92
N ALA A 108 -12.93 -9.65 -3.54
CA ALA A 108 -13.10 -10.86 -2.75
C ALA A 108 -13.71 -10.57 -1.36
N MET A 109 -13.30 -9.48 -0.71
CA MET A 109 -13.86 -9.04 0.57
C MET A 109 -15.34 -8.68 0.45
N LEU A 110 -15.73 -7.96 -0.62
CA LEU A 110 -17.12 -7.60 -0.89
C LEU A 110 -18.00 -8.83 -1.16
N GLN A 111 -17.51 -9.79 -1.94
CA GLN A 111 -18.20 -11.06 -2.18
C GLN A 111 -18.38 -11.86 -0.88
N ALA A 112 -17.34 -11.92 -0.05
CA ALA A 112 -17.41 -12.59 1.25
C ALA A 112 -18.44 -11.93 2.20
N MET A 113 -18.61 -10.61 2.14
CA MET A 113 -19.65 -9.90 2.88
C MET A 113 -21.06 -10.21 2.37
N GLY A 114 -21.26 -10.21 1.04
CA GLY A 114 -22.55 -10.54 0.42
C GLY A 114 -22.98 -11.99 0.64
N SER A 115 -22.03 -12.92 0.71
CA SER A 115 -22.30 -14.34 1.01
C SER A 115 -22.73 -14.63 2.47
N ARG A 116 -22.63 -13.63 3.36
CA ARG A 116 -23.01 -13.74 4.79
C ARG A 116 -24.36 -13.09 5.11
N ALA A 117 -25.02 -12.47 4.14
CA ALA A 117 -26.35 -11.85 4.25
C ALA A 117 -27.42 -12.79 3.69
#